data_AF-A0A6N9JGS6-F1
#
_entry.id   AF-A0A6N9JGS6-F1
#
_cell.length_a   1.000
_cell.length_b   1.000
_cell.length_c   1.000
_cell.angle_alpha   90.00
_cell.angle_beta   90.00
_cell.angle_gamma   90.00
#
_symmetry.space_group_name_H-M   'P 1'
#
loop_
_entity.id
_entity.type
_entity.pdbx_description
1 polymer ?
#
loop_
_entity_poly.entity_id
_entity_poly.type
_entity_poly.pdbx_seq_one_letter_code
_entity_poly.pdbx_strand_id
1 'polypeptide(L)'
;MKKHSLAGTCGIPTEDRRIYIPVDVNGTDDPDCGPSDPVTIHWPDGRSWQVESIYFRSEFGRALFDNLCVRYDVCIAKQRKTVWWEHGDWFVERGSGMAVTPA
;
A
#
# COMPACT_ATOMS: atom_id res chain seq x y z
N MET A 1 13.61 18.24 9.09
CA MET A 1 13.35 18.27 7.64
C MET A 1 11.85 18.12 7.44
N LYS A 2 11.21 18.91 6.57
CA LYS A 2 9.81 18.66 6.20
C LYS A 2 9.79 17.43 5.28
N LYS A 3 8.98 16.42 5.61
CA LYS A 3 8.72 15.28 4.73
C LYS A 3 8.29 15.80 3.36
N HIS A 4 8.98 15.37 2.30
CA HIS A 4 8.60 15.68 0.92
C HIS A 4 7.59 14.63 0.43
N SER A 5 6.40 14.62 1.04
CA SER A 5 5.32 13.70 0.67
C SER A 5 5.03 13.76 -0.83
N LEU A 6 4.90 12.59 -1.46
CA LEU A 6 4.53 12.44 -2.87
C LEU A 6 3.02 12.20 -3.05
N ALA A 7 2.23 12.32 -1.98
CA ALA A 7 0.78 12.15 -2.03
C ALA A 7 0.14 13.04 -3.12
N GLY A 8 -0.74 12.45 -3.93
CA GLY A 8 -1.39 13.12 -5.06
C GLY A 8 -0.57 13.18 -6.34
N THR A 9 0.66 12.66 -6.36
CA THR A 9 1.50 12.58 -7.57
C THR A 9 1.60 11.15 -8.08
N CYS A 10 1.85 10.95 -9.38
CA CYS A 10 2.07 9.61 -9.96
C CYS A 10 0.96 8.57 -9.66
N GLY A 11 -0.27 9.03 -9.38
CA GLY A 11 -1.39 8.17 -8.98
C GLY A 11 -1.37 7.73 -7.51
N ILE A 12 -0.41 8.19 -6.71
CA ILE A 12 -0.37 7.99 -5.26
C ILE A 12 -1.58 8.72 -4.65
N PRO A 13 -2.43 8.04 -3.85
CA PRO A 13 -3.54 8.68 -3.17
C PRO A 13 -3.10 9.88 -2.33
N THR A 14 -3.87 10.97 -2.40
CA THR A 14 -3.78 12.07 -1.44
C THR A 14 -4.08 11.56 -0.04
N GLU A 15 -3.49 12.18 0.99
CA GLU A 15 -3.58 11.70 2.38
C GLU A 15 -5.03 11.52 2.85
N ASP A 16 -5.93 12.43 2.49
CA ASP A 16 -7.36 12.40 2.82
C ASP A 16 -8.12 11.22 2.18
N ARG A 17 -7.55 10.63 1.12
CA ARG A 17 -8.10 9.48 0.40
C ARG A 17 -7.42 8.17 0.79
N ARG A 18 -6.45 8.17 1.70
CA ARG A 18 -5.81 6.93 2.18
C ARG A 18 -6.70 6.22 3.20
N ILE A 19 -6.81 4.90 3.07
CA ILE A 19 -7.29 4.03 4.14
C ILE A 19 -6.14 3.12 4.52
N TYR A 20 -5.66 3.27 5.75
CA TYR A 20 -4.58 2.47 6.29
C TYR A 20 -5.09 1.08 6.68
N ILE A 21 -4.33 0.06 6.31
CA ILE A 21 -4.71 -1.34 6.47
C ILE A 21 -3.52 -2.15 6.98
N PRO A 22 -3.72 -3.10 7.90
CA PRO A 22 -2.67 -4.04 8.26
C PRO A 22 -2.37 -4.99 7.09
N VAL A 23 -1.09 -5.30 6.90
CA VAL A 23 -0.63 -6.25 5.87
C VAL A 23 0.46 -7.12 6.46
N ASP A 24 0.26 -8.44 6.43
CA ASP A 24 1.31 -9.42 6.71
C ASP A 24 2.24 -9.51 5.49
N VAL A 25 3.54 -9.57 5.75
CA VAL A 25 4.59 -9.60 4.72
C VAL A 25 5.55 -10.78 4.94
N ASN A 26 6.20 -11.25 3.87
CA ASN A 26 7.16 -12.36 3.90
C ASN A 26 8.58 -11.94 4.35
N GLY A 27 8.68 -11.05 5.33
CA GLY A 27 9.98 -10.54 5.79
C GLY A 27 9.86 -9.23 6.55
N THR A 28 10.98 -8.52 6.65
CA THR A 28 11.03 -7.17 7.22
C THR A 28 11.14 -6.13 6.12
N ASP A 29 10.79 -4.88 6.43
CA ASP A 29 11.01 -3.76 5.53
C ASP A 29 12.52 -3.53 5.32
N ASP A 30 12.89 -3.30 4.06
CA ASP A 30 14.22 -2.87 3.65
C ASP A 30 14.28 -1.32 3.73
N PRO A 31 15.28 -0.75 4.42
CA PRO A 31 15.36 0.69 4.63
C PRO A 31 15.53 1.50 3.33
N ASP A 32 16.07 0.90 2.26
CA ASP A 32 16.32 1.57 0.98
C ASP A 32 15.22 1.26 -0.06
N CYS A 33 14.63 0.08 0.00
CA CYS A 33 13.70 -0.45 -1.01
C CYS A 33 12.23 -0.49 -0.54
N GLY A 34 11.97 -0.30 0.75
CA GLY A 34 10.61 -0.38 1.31
C GLY A 34 10.21 -1.79 1.71
N PRO A 35 8.93 -2.15 1.65
CA PRO A 35 8.46 -3.34 2.34
C PRO A 35 8.82 -4.63 1.61
N SER A 36 8.81 -5.73 2.37
CA SER A 36 8.75 -7.08 1.80
C SER A 36 7.41 -7.33 1.09
N ASP A 37 7.37 -8.39 0.28
CA ASP A 37 6.17 -8.73 -0.49
C ASP A 37 4.96 -9.06 0.42
N PRO A 38 3.76 -8.52 0.09
CA PRO A 38 2.55 -8.73 0.89
C PRO A 38 2.00 -10.15 0.73
N VAL A 39 1.50 -10.71 1.84
CA VAL A 39 1.01 -12.10 1.93
C VAL A 39 -0.47 -12.13 2.28
N THR A 40 -0.86 -11.38 3.31
CA THR A 40 -2.25 -11.29 3.77
C THR A 40 -2.56 -9.82 3.99
N ILE A 41 -3.69 -9.38 3.48
CA ILE A 41 -4.17 -8.01 3.70
C ILE A 41 -5.38 -8.09 4.63
N HIS A 42 -5.42 -7.23 5.65
CA HIS A 42 -6.49 -7.18 6.64
C HIS A 42 -7.35 -5.93 6.43
N TRP A 43 -8.65 -6.11 6.32
CA TRP A 43 -9.59 -5.03 6.09
C TRP A 43 -10.05 -4.42 7.41
N PRO A 44 -10.38 -3.12 7.41
CA PRO A 44 -10.95 -2.46 8.59
C PRO A 44 -12.27 -3.08 9.08
N ASP A 45 -13.00 -3.79 8.21
CA ASP A 45 -14.23 -4.50 8.56
C ASP A 45 -14.01 -5.89 9.18
N GLY A 46 -12.74 -6.26 9.43
CA GLY A 46 -12.35 -7.53 10.03
C GLY A 46 -12.14 -8.67 9.04
N ARG A 47 -12.44 -8.49 7.74
CA ARG A 47 -12.12 -9.50 6.72
C ARG A 47 -10.62 -9.54 6.44
N SER A 48 -10.11 -10.68 6.02
CA SER A 48 -8.72 -10.84 5.61
C SER A 48 -8.66 -11.63 4.31
N TRP A 49 -7.74 -11.25 3.42
CA TRP A 49 -7.60 -11.90 2.12
C TRP A 49 -6.12 -12.22 1.87
N GLN A 50 -5.88 -13.45 1.45
CA GLN A 50 -4.56 -13.88 1.01
C GLN A 50 -4.25 -13.28 -0.37
N VAL A 51 -3.03 -12.79 -0.55
CA VAL A 51 -2.49 -12.40 -1.84
C VAL A 51 -2.22 -13.65 -2.66
N GLU A 52 -2.94 -13.81 -3.77
CA GLU A 52 -2.82 -14.96 -4.67
C GLU A 52 -1.63 -14.82 -5.62
N SER A 53 -1.34 -13.58 -6.04
CA SER A 53 -0.19 -13.25 -6.89
C SER A 53 0.10 -11.75 -6.85
N ILE A 54 1.35 -11.39 -7.15
CA ILE A 54 1.80 -10.00 -7.34
C ILE A 54 2.03 -9.80 -8.84
N TYR A 55 1.28 -8.87 -9.43
CA TYR A 55 1.37 -8.56 -10.87
C TYR A 55 2.41 -7.50 -11.16
N PHE A 56 2.57 -6.54 -10.26
CA PHE A 56 3.40 -5.37 -10.48
C PHE A 56 3.87 -4.77 -9.16
N ARG A 57 5.10 -4.27 -9.17
CA ARG A 57 5.70 -3.49 -8.09
C ARG A 57 6.39 -2.28 -8.69
N SER A 58 6.19 -1.10 -8.12
CA SER A 58 6.89 0.12 -8.52
C SER A 58 7.21 1.02 -7.34
N GLU A 59 8.37 1.66 -7.38
CA GLU A 59 8.84 2.60 -6.37
C GLU A 59 8.76 4.04 -6.89
N PHE A 60 8.33 4.94 -6.02
CA PHE A 60 8.28 6.38 -6.25
C PHE A 60 9.07 7.09 -5.16
N GLY A 61 9.87 8.09 -5.53
CA GLY A 61 10.77 8.75 -4.58
C GLY A 61 12.00 7.92 -4.24
N ARG A 62 12.64 8.23 -3.11
CA ARG A 62 13.82 7.54 -2.57
C ARG A 62 13.81 7.59 -1.05
N ALA A 63 14.28 6.52 -0.40
CA ALA A 63 14.43 6.47 1.06
C ALA A 63 15.30 7.60 1.60
N LEU A 64 16.38 7.96 0.90
CA LEU A 64 17.28 9.06 1.25
C LEU A 64 16.57 10.42 1.41
N PHE A 65 15.44 10.62 0.70
CA PHE A 65 14.66 11.85 0.76
C PHE A 65 13.44 11.76 1.68
N ASP A 66 13.29 10.67 2.43
CA ASP A 66 12.15 10.41 3.32
C ASP A 66 10.81 10.58 2.57
N ASN A 67 10.76 10.05 1.34
CA ASN A 67 9.60 10.11 0.46
C ASN A 67 9.39 8.86 -0.40
N LEU A 68 9.96 7.72 0.00
CA LEU A 68 9.75 6.45 -0.69
C LEU A 68 8.30 6.00 -0.51
N CYS A 69 7.61 5.83 -1.64
CA CYS A 69 6.29 5.23 -1.71
C CYS A 69 6.34 4.05 -2.68
N VAL A 70 5.82 2.89 -2.25
CA VAL A 70 5.84 1.67 -3.04
C VAL A 70 4.41 1.28 -3.40
N ARG A 71 4.18 0.96 -4.67
CA ARG A 71 2.92 0.43 -5.18
C ARG A 71 3.06 -1.04 -5.47
N TYR A 72 2.05 -1.80 -5.06
CA TYR A 72 1.81 -3.17 -5.46
C TYR A 72 0.48 -3.27 -6.18
N ASP A 73 0.46 -3.93 -7.34
CA ASP A 73 -0.78 -4.47 -7.89
C ASP A 73 -0.83 -5.98 -7.63
N VAL A 74 -1.80 -6.42 -6.84
CA VAL A 74 -1.95 -7.79 -6.37
C VAL A 74 -3.26 -8.41 -6.85
N CYS A 75 -3.32 -9.74 -6.85
CA CYS A 75 -4.56 -10.49 -6.98
C CYS A 75 -5.06 -10.90 -5.60
N ILE A 76 -6.29 -10.53 -5.28
CA ILE A 76 -7.03 -11.03 -4.12
C ILE A 76 -8.43 -11.38 -4.57
N ALA A 77 -8.95 -12.54 -4.13
CA ALA A 77 -10.28 -13.01 -4.52
C ALA A 77 -10.50 -12.97 -6.05
N LYS A 78 -9.48 -13.36 -6.83
CA LYS A 78 -9.49 -13.29 -8.31
C LYS A 78 -9.66 -11.89 -8.91
N GLN A 79 -9.45 -10.83 -8.13
CA GLN A 79 -9.52 -9.44 -8.59
C GLN A 79 -8.17 -8.75 -8.44
N ARG A 80 -7.79 -7.97 -9.46
CA ARG A 80 -6.63 -7.09 -9.39
C ARG A 80 -6.94 -5.88 -8.51
N LYS A 81 -6.04 -5.59 -7.58
CA LYS A 81 -6.15 -4.53 -6.59
C LYS A 81 -4.83 -3.81 -6.38
N THR A 82 -4.86 -2.53 -6.02
CA THR A 82 -3.66 -1.70 -5.84
C THR A 82 -3.47 -1.31 -4.38
N VAL A 83 -2.40 -1.80 -3.76
CA VAL A 83 -2.01 -1.49 -2.38
C VAL A 83 -0.74 -0.66 -2.40
N TRP A 84 -0.64 0.29 -1.48
CA TRP A 84 0.48 1.19 -1.34
C TRP A 84 1.15 0.99 0.00
N TRP A 85 2.44 1.32 0.06
CA TRP A 85 3.20 1.42 1.28
C TRP A 85 3.98 2.73 1.29
N GLU A 86 4.05 3.38 2.44
CA GLU A 86 4.87 4.57 2.66
C GLU A 86 5.25 4.62 4.15
N HIS A 87 6.54 4.72 4.46
CA HIS A 87 7.05 4.90 5.83
C HIS A 87 6.56 3.86 6.87
N GLY A 88 6.48 2.58 6.47
CA GLY A 88 6.05 1.50 7.35
C GLY A 88 4.54 1.27 7.38
N ASP A 89 3.77 2.16 6.75
CA ASP A 89 2.31 2.07 6.72
C ASP A 89 1.81 1.64 5.35
N TRP A 90 0.97 0.60 5.36
CA TRP A 90 0.24 0.15 4.18
C TRP A 90 -1.11 0.86 4.06
N PHE A 91 -1.51 1.19 2.84
CA PHE A 91 -2.78 1.86 2.58
C PHE A 91 -3.35 1.56 1.20
N VAL A 92 -4.64 1.80 1.04
CA VAL A 92 -5.36 1.76 -0.24
C VAL A 92 -6.07 3.08 -0.50
N GLU A 93 -6.42 3.32 -1.76
CA GLU A 93 -7.25 4.47 -2.10
C GLU A 93 -8.70 4.23 -1.70
N ARG A 94 -9.32 5.20 -1.03
CA ARG A 94 -10.75 5.21 -0.73
C ARG A 94 -11.56 5.11 -2.02
N GLY A 95 -12.52 4.18 -2.06
CA GLY A 95 -13.36 3.96 -3.23
C GLY A 95 -12.76 3.06 -4.32
N SER A 96 -11.56 2.51 -4.15
CA SER A 96 -10.91 1.57 -5.09
C SER A 96 -11.59 0.18 -5.21
N GLY A 97 -12.82 0.04 -4.71
CA GLY A 97 -13.48 -1.26 -4.53
C GLY A 97 -12.77 -2.16 -3.49
N MET A 98 -11.83 -1.61 -2.72
CA MET A 98 -11.22 -2.21 -1.52
C MET A 98 -11.61 -1.49 -0.23
N ALA A 99 -12.12 -0.27 -0.34
CA ALA A 99 -12.38 0.61 0.77
C ALA A 99 -13.85 1.01 0.73
N VAL A 100 -14.70 0.24 1.41
CA VAL A 100 -16.05 0.67 1.78
C VAL A 100 -15.98 0.91 3.28
N THR A 101 -15.93 2.17 3.70
CA THR A 101 -16.22 2.51 5.10
C THR A 101 -17.68 2.16 5.36
N PRO A 102 -18.04 1.52 6.49
CA PRO A 102 -19.43 1.53 6.95
C PRO A 102 -19.86 2.99 7.08
N ALA A 103 -21.09 3.28 6.65
CA ALA A 103 -21.73 4.58 6.84
C ALA A 103 -21.94 4.90 8.32
#